data_AF-A0A7W9QF88-F1
#
_entry.id   AF-A0A7W9QF88-F1
#
_cell.length_a   1.000
_cell.length_b   1.000
_cell.length_c   1.000
_cell.angle_alpha   90.00
_cell.angle_beta   90.00
_cell.angle_gamma   90.00
#
_symmetry.space_group_name_H-M   'P 1'
#
loop_
_entity.id
_entity.type
_entity.pdbx_description
1 polymer ?
#
loop_
_entity_poly.entity_id
_entity_poly.type
_entity_poly.pdbx_seq_one_letter_code
_entity_poly.pdbx_strand_id
1 'polypeptide(L)'
;MTTAPSSRALGRGVSQLIPSSTVTTPANQASAALAALRPVPVHIGVLQAAVVLLEDTEQRAEDEGTLAATRETVTLLRAAMDRGVESVEDDTR
;
A
#
# COMPACT_ATOMS: atom_id res chain seq x y z
N MET A 1 -58.61 -27.64 -20.57
CA MET A 1 -57.88 -26.40 -20.23
C MET A 1 -56.55 -26.82 -19.60
N THR A 2 -55.43 -26.71 -20.30
CA THR A 2 -54.10 -27.07 -19.77
C THR A 2 -53.41 -25.79 -19.31
N THR A 3 -53.08 -25.69 -18.03
CA THR A 3 -52.36 -24.54 -17.46
C THR A 3 -50.88 -24.87 -17.46
N ALA A 4 -50.10 -24.20 -18.32
CA ALA A 4 -48.65 -24.34 -18.33
C ALA A 4 -48.04 -23.81 -17.02
N PRO A 5 -47.10 -24.51 -16.39
CA PRO A 5 -46.47 -24.05 -15.16
C PRO A 5 -45.62 -22.80 -15.43
N SER A 6 -45.76 -21.81 -14.55
CA SER A 6 -45.18 -20.48 -14.73
C SER A 6 -43.63 -20.52 -14.72
N SER A 7 -43.02 -19.97 -15.77
CA SER A 7 -41.57 -19.78 -15.96
C SER A 7 -40.89 -18.91 -14.89
N ARG A 8 -41.63 -18.32 -13.94
CA ARG A 8 -41.09 -17.38 -12.92
C ARG A 8 -40.33 -18.03 -11.75
N ALA A 9 -40.44 -19.34 -11.55
CA ALA A 9 -39.78 -20.01 -10.41
C ALA A 9 -38.27 -20.24 -10.65
N LEU A 10 -37.81 -20.28 -11.90
CA LEU A 10 -36.42 -20.61 -12.25
C LEU A 10 -35.44 -19.43 -12.09
N GLY A 11 -35.94 -18.18 -12.02
CA GLY A 11 -35.09 -16.98 -11.91
C GLY A 11 -34.63 -16.64 -10.49
N ARG A 12 -35.30 -17.16 -9.44
CA ARG A 12 -34.95 -16.82 -8.04
C ARG A 12 -33.90 -17.75 -7.42
N GLY A 13 -33.77 -18.98 -7.91
CA GLY A 13 -32.76 -19.94 -7.42
C GLY A 13 -31.36 -19.65 -7.97
N VAL A 14 -31.25 -19.23 -9.25
CA VAL A 14 -29.96 -18.93 -9.89
C VAL A 14 -29.27 -17.70 -9.30
N SER A 15 -30.03 -16.72 -8.81
CA SER A 15 -29.46 -15.52 -8.19
C SER A 15 -28.83 -15.80 -6.81
N GLN A 16 -29.15 -16.93 -6.17
CA GLN A 16 -28.47 -17.39 -4.94
C GLN A 16 -27.26 -18.28 -5.22
N LEU A 17 -27.07 -18.73 -6.47
CA LEU A 17 -25.94 -19.54 -6.89
C LEU A 17 -24.79 -18.73 -7.48
N ILE A 18 -25.00 -17.45 -7.76
CA ILE A 18 -23.91 -16.53 -8.08
C ILE A 18 -23.34 -16.12 -6.73
N PRO A 19 -22.12 -16.58 -6.35
CA PRO A 19 -21.45 -16.03 -5.19
C PRO A 19 -21.38 -14.53 -5.45
N SER A 20 -22.02 -13.75 -4.58
CA SER A 20 -21.82 -12.31 -4.59
C SER A 20 -20.35 -12.13 -4.29
N SER A 21 -19.54 -11.94 -5.34
CA SER A 21 -18.12 -11.73 -5.20
C SER A 21 -18.00 -10.59 -4.20
N THR A 22 -17.38 -10.89 -3.06
CA THR A 22 -17.03 -9.88 -2.05
C THR A 22 -16.55 -8.67 -2.82
N VAL A 23 -17.26 -7.55 -2.70
CA VAL A 23 -16.97 -6.33 -3.47
C VAL A 23 -15.54 -5.93 -3.14
N THR A 24 -14.61 -6.36 -3.97
CA THR A 24 -13.19 -6.11 -3.76
C THR A 24 -12.96 -4.68 -4.20
N THR A 25 -13.15 -3.75 -3.28
CA THR A 25 -12.88 -2.33 -3.51
C THR A 25 -11.38 -2.13 -3.78
N PRO A 26 -10.98 -1.12 -4.55
CA PRO A 26 -9.56 -0.78 -4.73
C PRO A 26 -8.83 -0.60 -3.38
N ALA A 27 -9.52 -0.05 -2.37
CA ALA A 27 -8.99 0.09 -1.02
C ALA A 27 -8.71 -1.28 -0.36
N ASN A 28 -9.60 -2.26 -0.50
CA ASN A 28 -9.39 -3.61 0.03
C ASN A 28 -8.26 -4.35 -0.69
N GLN A 29 -8.04 -4.10 -1.98
CA GLN A 29 -6.89 -4.65 -2.71
C GLN A 29 -5.58 -4.01 -2.25
N ALA A 30 -5.58 -2.69 -2.06
CA ALA A 30 -4.41 -1.95 -1.59
C ALA A 30 -4.01 -2.40 -0.18
N SER A 31 -4.96 -2.53 0.75
CA SER A 31 -4.69 -2.99 2.10
C SER A 31 -4.21 -4.44 2.14
N ALA A 32 -4.82 -5.34 1.33
CA ALA A 32 -4.36 -6.72 1.21
C ALA A 32 -2.94 -6.81 0.62
N ALA A 33 -2.62 -5.99 -0.39
CA ALA A 33 -1.29 -5.92 -0.98
C ALA A 33 -0.26 -5.42 0.03
N LEU A 34 -0.58 -4.36 0.80
CA LEU A 34 0.27 -3.84 1.86
C LEU A 34 0.49 -4.87 2.98
N ALA A 35 -0.56 -5.59 3.39
CA ALA A 35 -0.47 -6.65 4.39
C ALA A 35 0.39 -7.84 3.94
N ALA A 36 0.51 -8.06 2.62
CA ALA A 36 1.37 -9.10 2.06
C ALA A 36 2.86 -8.69 2.00
N LEU A 37 3.19 -7.42 2.23
CA LEU A 37 4.59 -6.97 2.23
C LEU A 37 5.30 -7.43 3.51
N ARG A 38 6.50 -7.99 3.35
CA ARG A 38 7.37 -8.32 4.47
C ARG A 38 8.36 -7.17 4.70
N PRO A 39 8.44 -6.59 5.91
CA PRO A 39 9.47 -5.61 6.23
C PRO A 39 10.85 -6.26 6.14
N VAL A 40 11.81 -5.54 5.55
CA VAL A 40 13.21 -5.96 5.47
C VAL A 40 14.03 -5.03 6.37
N PRO A 41 14.78 -5.55 7.35
CA PRO A 41 15.63 -4.72 8.18
C PRO A 41 16.73 -4.11 7.33
N VAL A 42 16.88 -2.79 7.43
CA VAL A 42 17.95 -2.02 6.79
C VAL A 42 18.78 -1.34 7.87
N HIS A 43 20.06 -1.19 7.62
CA HIS A 43 20.93 -0.48 8.57
C HIS A 43 20.66 1.02 8.47
N ILE A 44 20.54 1.71 9.61
CA ILE A 44 20.32 3.16 9.65
C ILE A 44 21.40 3.91 8.86
N GLY A 45 22.65 3.45 8.89
CA GLY A 45 23.73 4.04 8.10
C GLY A 45 23.49 4.03 6.58
N VAL A 46 22.72 3.07 6.06
CA VAL A 46 22.33 3.04 4.63
C VAL A 46 21.31 4.13 4.32
N LEU A 47 20.34 4.35 5.22
CA LEU A 47 19.35 5.43 5.08
C LEU A 47 20.02 6.81 5.18
N GLN A 48 20.98 6.97 6.10
CA GLN A 48 21.78 8.19 6.24
C GLN A 48 22.60 8.47 4.97
N ALA A 49 23.26 7.44 4.41
CA ALA A 49 23.99 7.58 3.16
C ALA A 49 23.07 7.98 1.98
N ALA A 50 21.87 7.40 1.91
CA ALA A 50 20.90 7.76 0.88
C ALA A 50 20.46 9.23 0.98
N VAL A 51 20.25 9.75 2.20
CA VAL A 51 19.94 11.17 2.42
C VAL A 51 21.06 12.06 1.89
N VAL A 52 22.32 11.75 2.19
CA VAL A 52 23.47 12.53 1.69
C VAL A 52 23.52 12.54 0.15
N LEU A 53 23.27 11.40 -0.50
CA LEU A 53 23.23 11.31 -1.97
C LEU A 53 22.06 12.10 -2.57
N LEU A 54 20.91 12.11 -1.91
CA LEU A 54 19.75 12.89 -2.33
C LEU A 54 19.98 14.39 -2.16
N GLU A 55 20.64 14.82 -1.09
CA GLU A 55 21.01 16.23 -0.88
C GLU A 55 22.01 16.71 -1.96
N ASP A 56 22.97 15.87 -2.38
CA ASP A 56 23.82 16.17 -3.55
C ASP A 56 23.00 16.24 -4.85
N THR A 57 22.02 15.35 -5.01
CA THR A 57 21.11 15.36 -6.18
C THR A 57 20.29 16.64 -6.22
N GLU A 58 19.79 17.12 -5.07
CA GLU A 58 19.05 18.38 -4.96
C GLU A 58 19.89 19.57 -5.43
N GLN A 59 21.17 19.61 -5.04
CA GLN A 59 22.08 20.69 -5.42
C GLN A 59 22.37 20.74 -6.93
N ARG A 60 22.17 19.62 -7.63
CA ARG A 60 22.49 19.43 -9.05
C ARG A 60 21.25 19.35 -9.95
N ALA A 61 20.06 19.26 -9.36
CA ALA A 61 18.82 19.11 -10.09
C ALA A 61 18.46 20.42 -10.81
N GLU A 62 18.21 20.31 -12.11
CA GLU A 62 17.77 21.43 -12.95
C GLU A 62 16.24 21.47 -13.10
N ASP A 63 15.58 20.35 -12.79
CA ASP A 63 14.13 20.16 -12.90
C ASP A 63 13.46 20.24 -11.53
N GLU A 64 12.40 21.06 -11.45
CA GLU A 64 11.64 21.28 -10.21
C GLU A 64 10.92 20.00 -9.74
N GLY A 65 10.47 19.14 -10.67
CA GLY A 65 9.85 17.86 -10.31
C GLY A 65 10.82 16.94 -9.59
N THR A 66 12.05 16.88 -10.08
CA THR A 66 13.15 16.12 -9.47
C THR A 66 13.52 16.68 -8.10
N LEU A 67 13.60 18.00 -7.97
CA LEU A 67 13.80 18.69 -6.69
C LEU A 67 12.71 18.35 -5.67
N ALA A 68 11.44 18.46 -6.07
CA ALA A 68 10.30 18.16 -5.21
C ALA A 68 10.30 16.70 -4.73
N ALA A 69 10.49 15.75 -5.65
CA ALA A 69 10.56 14.33 -5.33
C ALA A 69 11.74 14.00 -4.39
N THR A 70 12.89 14.66 -4.60
CA THR A 70 14.08 14.47 -3.76
C THR A 70 13.82 14.92 -2.33
N ARG A 71 13.27 16.12 -2.14
CA ARG A 71 12.90 16.66 -0.81
C ARG A 71 11.87 15.80 -0.09
N GLU A 72 10.85 15.34 -0.81
CA GLU A 72 9.84 14.44 -0.25
C GLU A 72 10.48 13.13 0.20
N THR A 73 11.35 12.55 -0.62
CA THR A 73 12.07 11.31 -0.28
C THR A 73 12.95 11.50 0.96
N VAL A 74 13.71 12.60 1.05
CA VAL A 74 14.52 12.90 2.24
C VAL A 74 13.65 13.02 3.50
N THR A 75 12.48 13.67 3.39
CA THR A 75 11.54 13.80 4.50
C THR A 75 11.03 12.42 4.96
N LEU A 76 10.66 11.55 4.03
CA LEU A 76 10.21 10.19 4.31
C LEU A 76 11.31 9.34 4.96
N LEU A 77 12.55 9.44 4.49
CA LEU A 77 13.70 8.71 5.05
C LEU A 77 14.00 9.15 6.48
N ARG A 78 13.97 10.46 6.76
CA ARG A 78 14.16 10.98 8.12
C ARG A 78 13.07 10.48 9.07
N ALA A 79 11.80 10.58 8.67
CA ALA A 79 10.68 10.05 9.44
C ALA A 79 10.72 8.52 9.62
N ALA A 80 11.30 7.77 8.67
CA ALA A 80 11.51 6.33 8.81
C ALA A 80 12.62 5.99 9.82
N MET A 81 13.71 6.77 9.85
CA MET A 81 14.76 6.63 10.85
C MET A 81 14.24 6.93 12.26
N ASP A 82 13.47 8.00 12.45
CA ASP A 82 12.90 8.38 13.75
C ASP A 82 11.99 7.27 14.32
N ARG A 83 11.07 6.75 13.49
CA ARG A 83 10.20 5.62 13.87
C ARG A 83 10.97 4.33 14.14
N GLY A 84 12.08 4.12 13.41
CA GLY A 84 12.96 2.97 13.62
C GLY A 84 13.68 3.02 14.97
N VAL A 85 14.04 4.22 15.45
CA VAL A 85 14.62 4.42 16.78
C VAL A 85 13.60 4.11 17.87
N GLU A 86 12.36 4.62 17.74
CA GLU A 86 11.28 4.37 18.69
C GLU A 86 10.93 2.86 18.82
N SER A 87 10.96 2.11 17.71
CA SER A 87 10.65 0.67 17.73
C SER A 87 11.72 -0.19 18.43
N VAL A 88 12.96 0.29 18.58
CA VAL A 88 14.02 -0.43 19.30
C VAL A 88 13.85 -0.27 20.83
N GLU A 89 13.31 0.86 21.29
CA GLU A 89 13.11 1.12 22.72
C GLU A 89 11.99 0.26 23.32
N ASP A 90 10.96 -0.10 22.53
CA ASP A 90 9.86 -0.97 22.99
C ASP A 90 10.23 -2.46 23.08
N ASP A 91 11.21 -2.94 22.29
CA ASP A 91 11.65 -4.36 22.31
C ASP A 91 12.60 -4.68 23.48
N THR A 92 13.00 -3.66 24.26
CA THR A 92 13.96 -3.79 25.37
C THR A 92 13.31 -3.70 26.77
N ARG A 93 11.97 -3.72 26.87
CA ARG A 93 11.21 -3.71 28.14
C ARG A 93 10.42 -5.00 28.36
#